data_AF-A0A653C3P8-F1
#
_entry.id   AF-A0A653C3P8-F1
#
_cell.length_a   1.000
_cell.length_b   1.000
_cell.length_c   1.000
_cell.angle_alpha   90.00
_cell.angle_beta   90.00
_cell.angle_gamma   90.00
#
_symmetry.space_group_name_H-M   'P 1'
#
loop_
_entity.id
_entity.type
_entity.pdbx_description
1 polymer ?
#
loop_
_entity_poly.entity_id
_entity_poly.type
_entity_poly.pdbx_seq_one_letter_code
_entity_poly.pdbx_strand_id
1 'polypeptide(L)'
;MLVSCMQNSSSRWWMHSLVYPVFSVYVSKCSSVSPVQWETAMRAVYRISNMDPCGVVIGSIYINHNLAISVSLVAVFLTLAAVFVKWCYGFWKRKGVPGPEPRLPFGNIKDFILKRKTLGEIWKKIYFDLKAKGHKFGGVYQMFTPALVVVDIELVKRILQVDFQHFWGHGAFINDKDNMSFHLFNLEGPRWKRDRAKLSPAFTSGKMKMMFQLIVSCTDELAKVLDETKFNNPVDIKDIMSRFTTDVIGSCAFGIECNSLKDPNEDFRTFGRKVTDLLDLEGTVRQFIPLFVPHSLLRLINF
;
A
#
# COMPACT_ATOMS: atom_id res chain seq x y z
N MET A 1 30.90 -46.73 -40.21
CA MET A 1 30.22 -46.06 -41.34
C MET A 1 29.88 -44.58 -41.10
N LEU A 2 29.39 -44.15 -39.93
CA LEU A 2 29.05 -42.73 -39.69
C LEU A 2 30.25 -41.79 -39.51
N VAL A 3 31.38 -42.27 -38.95
CA VAL A 3 32.61 -41.44 -38.81
C VAL A 3 33.20 -41.05 -40.17
N SER A 4 33.11 -41.93 -41.19
CA SER A 4 33.55 -41.61 -42.56
C SER A 4 32.65 -40.59 -43.28
N CYS A 5 31.37 -40.47 -42.91
CA CYS A 5 30.46 -39.51 -43.55
C CYS A 5 30.68 -38.07 -43.06
N MET A 6 31.17 -37.87 -41.84
CA MET A 6 31.40 -36.52 -41.30
C MET A 6 32.71 -35.89 -41.77
N GLN A 7 33.69 -36.70 -42.17
CA GLN A 7 35.00 -36.20 -42.61
C GLN A 7 35.01 -35.60 -44.04
N ASN A 8 33.93 -35.76 -44.81
CA ASN A 8 33.91 -35.37 -46.22
C ASN A 8 33.10 -34.09 -46.54
N SER A 9 32.77 -33.27 -45.53
CA SER A 9 32.10 -31.98 -45.72
C SER A 9 32.99 -30.86 -45.19
N SER A 10 33.82 -30.29 -46.08
CA SER A 10 34.70 -29.15 -45.83
C SER A 10 33.97 -27.84 -45.48
N SER A 11 32.64 -27.83 -45.48
CA SER A 11 31.79 -26.64 -45.33
C SER A 11 30.99 -26.54 -44.02
N ARG A 12 31.17 -27.46 -43.05
CA ARG A 12 30.36 -27.48 -41.80
C ARG A 12 31.19 -27.67 -40.51
N TRP A 13 32.25 -26.88 -40.35
CA TRP A 13 33.12 -26.89 -39.16
C TRP A 13 32.40 -26.56 -37.83
N TRP A 14 31.28 -25.83 -37.88
CA TRP A 14 30.46 -25.49 -36.71
C TRP A 14 29.71 -26.70 -36.13
N MET A 15 29.39 -27.73 -36.94
CA MET A 15 28.82 -29.00 -36.45
C MET A 15 29.80 -29.72 -35.52
N HIS A 16 31.11 -29.63 -35.79
CA HIS A 16 32.13 -30.23 -34.93
C HIS A 16 32.27 -29.52 -33.57
N SER A 17 31.91 -28.24 -33.45
CA SER A 17 32.03 -27.49 -32.19
C SER A 17 30.79 -27.56 -31.30
N LEU A 18 29.58 -27.64 -31.90
CA LEU A 18 28.31 -27.67 -31.16
C LEU A 18 27.73 -29.08 -30.98
N VAL A 19 27.92 -29.99 -31.95
CA VAL A 19 27.27 -31.31 -31.94
C VAL A 19 28.13 -32.36 -31.24
N TYR A 20 29.46 -32.33 -31.38
CA TYR A 20 30.35 -33.33 -30.77
C TYR A 20 30.31 -33.38 -29.23
N PRO A 21 30.26 -32.25 -28.49
CA PRO A 21 30.15 -32.32 -27.03
C PRO A 21 28.81 -32.93 -26.58
N VAL A 22 27.73 -32.61 -27.29
CA VAL A 22 26.37 -33.13 -27.01
C VAL A 22 26.28 -34.62 -27.37
N PHE A 23 26.86 -35.05 -28.49
CA PHE A 23 26.88 -36.45 -28.92
C PHE A 23 27.76 -37.33 -28.01
N SER A 24 28.93 -36.84 -27.57
CA SER A 24 29.84 -37.57 -26.70
C SER A 24 29.22 -37.84 -25.32
N VAL A 25 28.48 -36.87 -24.77
CA VAL A 25 27.76 -37.03 -23.50
C VAL A 25 26.55 -37.98 -23.64
N TYR A 26 25.86 -37.99 -24.78
CA TYR A 26 24.69 -38.85 -25.00
C TYR A 26 25.05 -40.32 -25.26
N VAL A 27 26.13 -40.58 -25.99
CA VAL A 27 26.54 -41.95 -26.36
C VAL A 27 27.17 -42.71 -25.19
N SER A 28 27.79 -42.02 -24.22
CA SER A 28 28.39 -42.64 -23.03
C SER A 28 27.37 -43.24 -22.05
N LYS A 29 26.07 -42.92 -22.15
CA LYS A 29 25.05 -43.28 -21.15
C LYS A 29 23.94 -44.21 -21.67
N CYS A 30 24.03 -44.69 -22.91
CA CYS A 30 22.94 -45.46 -23.52
C CYS A 30 23.31 -46.94 -23.73
N SER A 31 23.20 -47.74 -22.67
CA SER A 31 23.21 -49.21 -22.75
C SER A 31 21.82 -49.85 -22.56
N SER A 32 20.73 -49.06 -22.48
CA SER A 32 19.38 -49.59 -22.23
C SER A 32 18.24 -48.73 -22.78
N VAL A 33 18.36 -48.22 -24.01
CA VAL A 33 17.35 -47.34 -24.64
C VAL A 33 16.57 -48.09 -25.72
N SER A 34 15.24 -47.92 -25.77
CA SER A 34 14.37 -48.67 -26.69
C SER A 34 14.49 -48.16 -28.15
N PRO A 35 14.20 -49.00 -29.17
CA PRO A 35 14.33 -48.61 -30.58
C PRO A 35 13.54 -47.35 -30.97
N VAL A 36 12.36 -47.14 -30.36
CA VAL A 36 11.50 -45.98 -30.60
C VAL A 36 12.12 -44.69 -30.06
N GLN A 37 12.82 -44.77 -28.92
CA GLN A 37 13.55 -43.63 -28.36
C GLN A 37 14.76 -43.27 -29.24
N TRP A 38 15.41 -44.27 -29.85
CA TRP A 38 16.51 -44.06 -30.78
C TRP A 38 16.06 -43.38 -32.08
N GLU A 39 14.93 -43.79 -32.67
CA GLU A 39 14.37 -43.11 -33.85
C GLU A 39 13.95 -41.67 -33.55
N THR A 40 13.37 -41.43 -32.37
CA THR A 40 12.96 -40.08 -31.95
C THR A 40 14.18 -39.17 -31.77
N ALA A 41 15.24 -39.68 -31.15
CA ALA A 41 16.51 -38.97 -30.99
C ALA A 41 17.17 -38.68 -32.36
N MET A 42 17.22 -39.67 -33.26
CA MET A 42 17.78 -39.50 -34.61
C MET A 42 16.98 -38.53 -35.46
N ARG A 43 15.64 -38.52 -35.37
CA ARG A 43 14.79 -37.53 -36.05
C ARG A 43 15.01 -36.11 -35.49
N ALA A 44 15.24 -35.97 -34.19
CA ALA A 44 15.56 -34.68 -33.58
C ALA A 44 16.93 -34.17 -34.04
N VAL A 45 17.96 -35.03 -34.06
CA VAL A 45 19.29 -34.70 -34.59
C VAL A 45 19.22 -34.34 -36.09
N TYR A 46 18.46 -35.09 -36.88
CA TYR A 46 18.28 -34.83 -38.32
C TYR A 46 17.60 -33.48 -38.59
N ARG A 47 16.59 -33.11 -37.79
CA ARG A 47 15.97 -31.77 -37.87
C ARG A 47 16.94 -30.65 -37.52
N ILE A 48 17.76 -30.83 -36.47
CA ILE A 48 18.78 -29.85 -36.07
C ILE A 48 19.88 -29.72 -37.15
N SER A 49 20.28 -30.83 -37.79
CA SER A 49 21.29 -30.82 -38.86
C SER A 49 20.81 -30.18 -40.17
N ASN A 50 19.49 -30.09 -40.36
CA ASN A 50 18.83 -29.47 -41.52
C ASN A 50 18.25 -28.08 -41.21
N MET A 51 18.49 -27.52 -40.01
CA MET A 51 18.21 -26.10 -39.76
C MET A 51 19.20 -25.26 -40.54
N ASP A 52 18.71 -24.22 -41.24
CA ASP A 52 19.58 -23.27 -41.93
C ASP A 52 20.57 -22.65 -40.94
N PRO A 53 21.89 -22.79 -41.14
CA PRO A 53 22.89 -22.26 -40.21
C PRO A 53 22.77 -20.74 -40.04
N CYS A 54 22.35 -20.03 -41.09
CA CYS A 54 22.02 -18.62 -41.02
C CYS A 54 20.83 -18.36 -40.07
N GLY A 55 19.78 -19.17 -40.10
CA GLY A 55 18.60 -19.01 -39.24
C GLY A 55 18.90 -19.26 -37.75
N VAL A 56 19.75 -20.24 -37.43
CA VAL A 56 20.19 -20.51 -36.06
C VAL A 56 21.07 -19.38 -35.52
N VAL A 57 22.02 -18.90 -36.32
CA VAL A 57 22.91 -17.79 -35.94
C VAL A 57 22.12 -16.47 -35.80
N ILE A 58 21.22 -16.17 -36.73
CA ILE A 58 20.33 -15.00 -36.66
C ILE A 58 19.42 -15.09 -35.42
N GLY A 59 18.87 -16.27 -35.12
CA GLY A 59 18.07 -16.51 -33.92
C GLY A 59 18.86 -16.30 -32.61
N SER A 60 20.08 -16.83 -32.51
CA SER A 60 20.94 -16.61 -31.33
C SER A 60 21.38 -15.15 -31.17
N ILE A 61 21.69 -14.45 -32.27
CA ILE A 61 22.00 -13.01 -32.26
C ILE A 61 20.78 -12.21 -31.79
N TYR A 62 19.60 -12.53 -32.30
CA TYR A 62 18.34 -11.87 -31.94
C TYR A 62 17.98 -12.08 -30.46
N ILE A 63 18.13 -13.30 -29.94
CA ILE A 63 17.90 -13.61 -28.52
C ILE A 63 18.90 -12.86 -27.63
N ASN A 64 20.19 -12.84 -27.96
CA ASN A 64 21.20 -12.13 -27.19
C ASN A 64 21.00 -10.60 -27.23
N HIS A 65 20.59 -10.06 -28.37
CA HIS A 65 20.29 -8.64 -28.52
C HIS A 65 19.05 -8.22 -27.69
N ASN A 66 17.98 -9.01 -27.72
CA ASN A 66 16.79 -8.76 -26.90
C ASN A 66 17.07 -8.91 -25.40
N LEU A 67 17.91 -9.87 -25.02
CA LEU A 67 18.37 -10.03 -23.64
C LEU A 67 19.19 -8.81 -23.19
N ALA A 68 20.11 -8.33 -24.02
CA ALA A 68 20.91 -7.14 -23.73
C ALA A 68 20.06 -5.87 -23.60
N ILE A 69 19.05 -5.69 -24.47
CA ILE A 69 18.08 -4.58 -24.35
C ILE A 69 17.32 -4.71 -23.03
N SER A 70 16.81 -5.89 -22.70
CA SER A 70 16.02 -6.11 -21.48
C SER A 70 16.84 -5.83 -20.21
N VAL A 71 18.09 -6.30 -20.16
CA VAL A 71 19.01 -6.02 -19.04
C VAL A 71 19.32 -4.53 -18.94
N SER A 72 19.53 -3.86 -20.07
CA SER A 72 19.81 -2.42 -20.11
C SER A 72 18.61 -1.60 -19.61
N LEU A 73 17.38 -1.95 -20.03
CA LEU A 73 16.16 -1.31 -19.55
C LEU A 73 15.97 -1.49 -18.04
N VAL A 74 16.22 -2.70 -17.53
CA VAL A 74 16.17 -2.97 -16.08
C VAL A 74 17.24 -2.17 -15.34
N ALA A 75 18.47 -2.09 -15.85
CA ALA A 75 19.54 -1.32 -15.23
C ALA A 75 19.23 0.19 -15.20
N VAL A 76 18.69 0.74 -16.29
CA VAL A 76 18.23 2.14 -16.37
C VAL A 76 17.10 2.37 -15.36
N PHE A 77 16.11 1.48 -15.32
CA PHE A 77 14.99 1.57 -14.38
C PHE A 77 15.46 1.55 -12.92
N LEU A 78 16.35 0.63 -12.55
CA LEU A 78 16.90 0.53 -11.20
C LEU A 78 17.72 1.78 -10.83
N THR A 79 18.48 2.32 -11.78
CA THR A 79 19.26 3.56 -11.58
C THR A 79 18.34 4.75 -11.35
N LEU A 80 17.32 4.92 -12.20
CA LEU A 80 16.31 5.97 -12.05
C LEU A 80 15.55 5.83 -10.72
N ALA A 81 15.17 4.61 -10.35
CA ALA A 81 14.52 4.33 -9.08
C ALA A 81 15.42 4.69 -7.89
N ALA A 82 16.71 4.34 -7.92
CA ALA A 82 17.67 4.68 -6.87
C ALA A 82 17.88 6.20 -6.74
N VAL A 83 17.98 6.90 -7.88
CA VAL A 83 18.09 8.37 -7.92
C VAL A 83 16.82 9.02 -7.36
N PHE A 84 15.64 8.56 -7.79
CA PHE A 84 14.35 9.05 -7.31
C PHE A 84 14.23 8.87 -5.79
N VAL A 85 14.52 7.68 -5.29
CA VAL A 85 14.50 7.36 -3.87
C VAL A 85 15.45 8.27 -3.07
N LYS A 86 16.69 8.44 -3.52
CA LYS A 86 17.68 9.33 -2.89
C LYS A 86 17.21 10.78 -2.92
N TRP A 87 16.56 11.19 -4.00
CA TRP A 87 15.99 12.53 -4.14
C TRP A 87 14.83 12.77 -3.15
N CYS A 88 13.92 11.82 -3.00
CA CYS A 88 12.83 11.87 -2.02
C CYS A 88 13.36 11.94 -0.58
N TYR A 89 14.20 10.99 -0.18
CA TYR A 89 14.73 10.91 1.20
C TYR A 89 15.79 11.96 1.52
N GLY A 90 16.28 12.67 0.51
CA GLY A 90 17.13 13.85 0.70
C GLY A 90 16.36 15.13 1.01
N PHE A 91 15.03 15.17 0.91
CA PHE A 91 14.23 16.40 1.03
C PHE A 91 14.52 17.21 2.31
N TRP A 92 14.40 16.60 3.48
CA TRP A 92 14.61 17.28 4.77
C TRP A 92 16.08 17.65 5.00
N LYS A 93 17.01 16.80 4.55
CA LYS A 93 18.46 17.09 4.59
C LYS A 93 18.81 18.32 3.77
N ARG A 94 18.26 18.45 2.55
CA ARG A 94 18.44 19.64 1.70
C ARG A 94 17.86 20.92 2.32
N LYS A 95 16.84 20.79 3.18
CA LYS A 95 16.21 21.90 3.89
C LYS A 95 16.84 22.19 5.26
N GLY A 96 17.86 21.44 5.67
CA GLY A 96 18.49 21.60 6.98
C GLY A 96 17.58 21.24 8.15
N VAL A 97 16.55 20.41 7.93
CA VAL A 97 15.58 20.03 8.96
C VAL A 97 16.04 18.74 9.65
N PRO A 98 16.16 18.73 11.00
CA PRO A 98 16.57 17.54 11.73
C PRO A 98 15.47 16.47 11.70
N GLY A 99 15.84 15.20 11.79
CA GLY A 99 14.87 14.12 11.79
C GLY A 99 15.51 12.73 11.86
N PRO A 100 14.74 11.68 12.17
CA PRO A 100 15.22 10.32 12.09
C PRO A 100 15.51 9.91 10.64
N GLU A 101 16.62 9.20 10.43
CA GLU A 101 16.96 8.66 9.10
C GLU A 101 15.85 7.73 8.58
N PRO A 102 15.36 7.93 7.34
CA PRO A 102 14.34 7.07 6.75
C PRO A 102 14.92 5.70 6.39
N ARG A 103 14.07 4.65 6.45
CA ARG A 103 14.43 3.29 6.05
C ARG A 103 13.72 2.91 4.77
N LEU A 104 14.46 2.38 3.80
CA LEU A 104 13.88 1.94 2.54
C LEU A 104 13.00 0.69 2.71
N PRO A 105 11.89 0.57 1.97
CA PRO A 105 11.19 1.62 1.20
C PRO A 105 10.17 2.43 2.03
N PHE A 106 10.04 2.15 3.33
CA PHE A 106 8.90 2.56 4.16
C PHE A 106 9.06 3.91 4.90
N GLY A 107 10.15 4.63 4.68
CA GLY A 107 10.46 5.85 5.41
C GLY A 107 10.60 5.59 6.91
N ASN A 108 9.87 6.34 7.73
CA ASN A 108 9.88 6.19 9.19
C ASN A 108 8.72 5.33 9.74
N ILE A 109 7.83 4.80 8.87
CA ILE A 109 6.64 4.03 9.27
C ILE A 109 6.77 2.51 9.04
N LYS A 110 8.00 1.99 8.87
CA LYS A 110 8.25 0.55 8.65
C LYS A 110 7.56 -0.36 9.67
N ASP A 111 7.68 -0.03 10.96
CA ASP A 111 7.12 -0.87 12.03
C ASP A 111 5.58 -0.89 12.02
N PHE A 112 4.95 0.16 11.46
CA PHE A 112 3.51 0.19 11.26
C PHE A 112 3.08 -0.69 10.09
N ILE A 113 3.78 -0.65 8.96
CA ILE A 113 3.51 -1.53 7.81
C ILE A 113 3.70 -3.00 8.20
N LEU A 114 4.71 -3.31 9.01
CA LEU A 114 4.94 -4.66 9.54
C LEU A 114 3.99 -5.06 10.67
N LYS A 115 2.97 -4.24 10.99
CA LYS A 115 2.02 -4.44 12.09
C LYS A 115 2.66 -4.69 13.46
N ARG A 116 3.88 -4.15 13.68
CA ARG A 116 4.63 -4.28 14.94
C ARG A 116 4.31 -3.18 15.93
N LYS A 117 3.96 -2.00 15.44
CA LYS A 117 3.64 -0.80 16.23
C LYS A 117 2.51 -0.02 15.59
N THR A 118 1.77 0.72 16.40
CA THR A 118 0.80 1.69 15.93
C THR A 118 1.50 2.97 15.43
N LEU A 119 0.83 3.75 14.57
CA LEU A 119 1.32 5.08 14.18
C LEU A 119 1.50 5.98 15.41
N GLY A 120 0.58 5.89 16.39
CA GLY A 120 0.64 6.67 17.62
C GLY A 120 1.94 6.44 18.40
N GLU A 121 2.37 5.19 18.56
CA GLU A 121 3.64 4.85 19.23
C GLU A 121 4.86 5.37 18.46
N ILE A 122 4.84 5.28 17.12
CA ILE A 122 5.93 5.76 16.27
C ILE A 122 6.06 7.29 16.39
N TRP A 123 4.96 8.03 16.22
CA TRP A 123 4.97 9.48 16.31
C TRP A 123 5.27 9.99 17.71
N LYS A 124 4.74 9.32 18.74
CA LYS A 124 5.07 9.60 20.15
C LYS A 124 6.58 9.51 20.38
N LYS A 125 7.21 8.42 19.93
CA LYS A 125 8.65 8.25 20.07
C LYS A 125 9.43 9.36 19.37
N ILE A 126 9.13 9.63 18.10
CA ILE A 126 9.83 10.65 17.32
C ILE A 126 9.65 12.04 17.94
N TYR A 127 8.44 12.37 18.40
CA TYR A 127 8.15 13.62 19.09
C TYR A 127 9.02 13.81 20.33
N PHE A 128 9.08 12.81 21.21
CA PHE A 128 9.89 12.89 22.43
C PHE A 128 11.39 12.92 22.15
N ASP A 129 11.87 12.18 21.14
CA ASP A 129 13.27 12.20 20.73
C ASP A 129 13.68 13.59 20.19
N LEU A 130 12.82 14.25 19.40
CA LEU A 130 13.05 15.61 18.92
C LEU A 130 13.03 16.63 20.06
N LYS A 131 12.06 16.49 20.97
CA LYS A 131 11.92 17.35 22.15
C LYS A 131 13.13 17.25 23.08
N ALA A 132 13.61 16.04 23.34
CA ALA A 132 14.79 15.78 24.17
C ALA A 132 16.07 16.41 23.59
N LYS A 133 16.16 16.52 22.26
CA LYS A 133 17.26 17.18 21.54
C LYS A 133 17.10 18.70 21.42
N GLY A 134 16.04 19.28 21.99
CA GLY A 134 15.75 20.71 21.91
C GLY A 134 15.29 21.18 20.53
N HIS A 135 14.87 20.28 19.64
CA HIS A 135 14.35 20.66 18.32
C HIS A 135 12.89 21.10 18.41
N LYS A 136 12.56 22.23 17.79
CA LYS A 136 11.18 22.76 17.71
C LYS A 136 10.27 22.01 16.74
N PHE A 137 10.88 21.34 15.76
CA PHE A 137 10.21 20.52 14.76
C PHE A 137 11.23 19.53 14.18
N GLY A 138 10.74 18.51 13.47
CA GLY A 138 11.59 17.58 12.75
C GLY A 138 10.90 16.97 11.54
N GLY A 139 11.69 16.62 10.54
CA GLY A 139 11.25 16.02 9.29
C GLY A 139 11.17 14.51 9.41
N VAL A 140 10.08 13.93 8.92
CA VAL A 140 9.87 12.49 8.80
C VAL A 140 9.39 12.15 7.39
N TYR A 141 9.35 10.86 7.11
CA TYR A 141 8.90 10.31 5.84
C TYR A 141 7.80 9.29 6.10
N GLN A 142 6.61 9.56 5.57
CA GLN A 142 5.55 8.58 5.43
C GLN A 142 5.72 7.95 4.05
N MET A 143 6.36 6.78 3.99
CA MET A 143 6.82 6.21 2.71
C MET A 143 7.74 7.19 1.97
N PHE A 144 7.34 7.68 0.79
CA PHE A 144 8.08 8.69 0.01
C PHE A 144 7.63 10.12 0.29
N THR A 145 6.54 10.31 1.03
CA THR A 145 5.96 11.62 1.31
C THR A 145 6.66 12.25 2.53
N PRO A 146 7.34 13.40 2.37
CA PRO A 146 7.89 14.12 3.51
C PRO A 146 6.75 14.71 4.37
N ALA A 147 6.83 14.52 5.68
CA ALA A 147 5.92 15.11 6.66
C ALA A 147 6.70 15.80 7.78
N LEU A 148 6.11 16.81 8.40
CA LEU A 148 6.73 17.60 9.47
C LEU A 148 6.09 17.24 10.80
N VAL A 149 6.90 16.87 11.79
CA VAL A 149 6.49 16.71 13.19
C VAL A 149 6.81 18.00 13.92
N VAL A 150 5.79 18.67 14.45
CA VAL A 150 5.94 19.94 15.18
C VAL A 150 5.95 19.65 16.68
N VAL A 151 6.95 20.18 17.38
CA VAL A 151 7.16 19.96 18.82
C VAL A 151 6.80 21.20 19.64
N ASP A 152 7.15 22.37 19.11
CA ASP A 152 6.95 23.68 19.75
C ASP A 152 5.47 24.13 19.70
N ILE A 153 4.92 24.51 20.85
CA ILE A 153 3.51 24.86 20.99
C ILE A 153 3.12 26.14 20.24
N GLU A 154 4.04 27.11 20.13
CA GLU A 154 3.79 28.35 19.40
C GLU A 154 3.73 28.07 17.90
N LEU A 155 4.54 27.14 17.39
CA LEU A 155 4.42 26.67 16.01
C LEU A 155 3.11 25.92 15.78
N VAL A 156 2.68 25.05 16.70
CA VAL A 156 1.38 24.37 16.59
C VAL A 156 0.24 25.39 16.55
N LYS A 157 0.25 26.37 17.45
CA LYS A 157 -0.76 27.45 17.49
C LYS A 157 -0.76 28.24 16.20
N ARG A 158 0.41 28.58 15.67
CA ARG A 158 0.54 29.29 14.40
C ARG A 158 -0.07 28.50 13.25
N ILE A 159 0.28 27.22 13.11
CA ILE A 159 -0.23 26.35 12.03
C ILE A 159 -1.75 26.15 12.11
N LEU A 160 -2.26 25.87 13.31
CA LEU A 160 -3.67 25.52 13.49
C LEU A 160 -4.62 26.72 13.59
N GLN A 161 -4.13 27.91 13.94
CA GLN A 161 -4.96 29.09 14.17
C GLN A 161 -4.58 30.28 13.27
N VAL A 162 -3.34 30.75 13.36
CA VAL A 162 -2.92 32.01 12.73
C VAL A 162 -2.82 31.86 11.21
N ASP A 163 -2.11 30.81 10.78
CA ASP A 163 -1.78 30.55 9.37
C ASP A 163 -2.65 29.43 8.78
N PHE A 164 -3.80 29.12 9.40
CA PHE A 164 -4.70 28.03 9.00
C PHE A 164 -5.06 28.07 7.49
N GLN A 165 -5.11 29.25 6.89
CA GLN A 165 -5.38 29.43 5.46
C GLN A 165 -4.31 28.81 4.53
N HIS A 166 -3.16 28.41 5.06
CA HIS A 166 -2.14 27.66 4.32
C HIS A 166 -2.21 26.14 4.59
N PHE A 167 -3.00 25.72 5.57
CA PHE A 167 -3.07 24.34 6.09
C PHE A 167 -4.52 23.81 6.11
N TRP A 168 -5.25 23.96 5.00
CA TRP A 168 -6.63 23.45 4.90
C TRP A 168 -6.71 21.93 4.85
N GLY A 169 -5.66 21.28 4.32
CA GLY A 169 -5.66 19.87 4.00
C GLY A 169 -5.27 18.98 5.16
N HIS A 170 -6.00 17.86 5.30
CA HIS A 170 -5.71 16.82 6.29
C HIS A 170 -4.80 15.71 5.74
N GLY A 171 -4.39 15.80 4.47
CA GLY A 171 -3.45 14.88 3.83
C GLY A 171 -4.06 13.62 3.24
N ALA A 172 -5.39 13.48 3.26
CA ALA A 172 -6.10 12.41 2.59
C ALA A 172 -6.29 12.72 1.09
N PHE A 173 -6.22 11.70 0.24
CA PHE A 173 -6.60 11.86 -1.17
C PHE A 173 -8.13 11.94 -1.29
N ILE A 174 -8.63 12.97 -1.97
CA ILE A 174 -10.04 13.13 -2.29
C ILE A 174 -10.25 12.70 -3.74
N ASN A 175 -11.08 11.67 -3.95
CA ASN A 175 -11.58 11.33 -5.28
C ASN A 175 -12.96 12.00 -5.48
N ASP A 176 -13.05 12.93 -6.42
CA ASP A 176 -14.28 13.69 -6.71
C ASP A 176 -15.46 12.83 -7.18
N LYS A 177 -15.20 11.60 -7.65
CA LYS A 177 -16.24 10.64 -8.10
C LYS A 177 -16.74 9.73 -6.98
N ASP A 178 -16.06 9.70 -5.85
CA ASP A 178 -16.46 8.90 -4.69
C ASP A 178 -17.13 9.78 -3.63
N ASN A 179 -18.44 9.62 -3.50
CA ASN A 179 -19.25 10.34 -2.52
C ASN A 179 -18.79 10.07 -1.07
N MET A 180 -18.18 8.92 -0.77
CA MET A 180 -17.70 8.60 0.57
C MET A 180 -16.37 9.30 0.90
N SER A 181 -15.55 9.57 -0.11
CA SER A 181 -14.37 10.42 0.05
C SER A 181 -14.74 11.90 0.26
N PHE A 182 -15.95 12.29 -0.16
CA PHE A 182 -16.49 13.64 -0.13
C PHE A 182 -17.25 13.94 1.18
N HIS A 183 -16.55 13.93 2.32
CA HIS A 183 -17.14 14.29 3.62
C HIS A 183 -16.34 15.39 4.33
N LEU A 184 -16.98 16.10 5.26
CA LEU A 184 -16.45 17.34 5.87
C LEU A 184 -15.02 17.21 6.42
N PHE A 185 -14.65 16.04 6.94
CA PHE A 185 -13.30 15.81 7.47
C PHE A 185 -12.22 15.86 6.37
N ASN A 186 -12.52 15.36 5.17
CA ASN A 186 -11.57 15.35 4.05
C ASN A 186 -11.62 16.63 3.21
N LEU A 187 -12.71 17.41 3.23
CA LEU A 187 -12.81 18.61 2.40
C LEU A 187 -11.74 19.64 2.73
N GLU A 188 -11.33 20.38 1.70
CA GLU A 188 -10.32 21.44 1.80
C GLU A 188 -10.85 22.79 1.29
N GLY A 189 -10.16 23.87 1.69
CA GLY A 189 -10.33 25.20 1.13
C GLY A 189 -11.72 25.84 1.36
N PRO A 190 -12.16 26.71 0.43
CA PRO A 190 -13.44 27.41 0.54
C PRO A 190 -14.66 26.49 0.65
N ARG A 191 -14.59 25.30 0.05
CA ARG A 191 -15.68 24.31 0.10
C ARG A 191 -15.85 23.74 1.50
N TRP A 192 -14.76 23.34 2.15
CA TRP A 192 -14.77 22.97 3.57
C TRP A 192 -15.36 24.06 4.43
N LYS A 193 -14.93 25.32 4.26
CA LYS A 193 -15.42 26.46 5.04
C LYS A 193 -16.93 26.63 4.91
N ARG A 194 -17.45 26.54 3.69
CA ARG A 194 -18.88 26.64 3.39
C ARG A 194 -19.67 25.51 4.05
N ASP A 195 -19.22 24.28 3.92
CA ASP A 195 -19.96 23.11 4.40
C ASP A 195 -19.85 22.99 5.93
N ARG A 196 -18.72 23.38 6.53
CA ARG A 196 -18.53 23.51 7.99
C ARG A 196 -19.48 24.54 8.58
N ALA A 197 -19.67 25.68 7.92
CA ALA A 197 -20.59 26.73 8.39
C ALA A 197 -22.05 26.24 8.44
N LYS A 198 -22.45 25.34 7.55
CA LYS A 198 -23.80 24.73 7.55
C LYS A 198 -24.00 23.74 8.69
N LEU A 199 -22.97 22.97 9.05
CA LEU A 199 -23.06 21.91 10.07
C LEU A 199 -22.81 22.41 11.50
N SER A 200 -22.04 23.50 11.68
CA SER A 200 -21.68 24.02 13.00
C SER A 200 -22.88 24.35 13.91
N PRO A 201 -24.01 24.91 13.42
CA PRO A 201 -25.19 25.18 14.25
C PRO A 201 -25.80 23.94 14.92
N ALA A 202 -25.63 22.75 14.35
CA ALA A 202 -26.14 21.50 14.92
C ALA A 202 -25.44 21.10 16.23
N PHE A 203 -24.22 21.60 16.46
CA PHE A 203 -23.39 21.26 17.63
C PHE A 203 -23.29 22.41 18.65
N THR A 204 -24.23 23.35 18.64
CA THR A 204 -24.30 24.42 19.65
C THR A 204 -24.63 23.84 21.03
N SER A 205 -24.23 24.54 22.10
CA SER A 205 -24.52 24.10 23.47
C SER A 205 -26.01 23.87 23.74
N GLY A 206 -26.90 24.67 23.12
CA GLY A 206 -28.35 24.47 23.18
C GLY A 206 -28.78 23.15 22.54
N LYS A 207 -28.29 22.83 21.34
CA LYS A 207 -28.59 21.56 20.67
C LYS A 207 -28.01 20.36 21.42
N MET A 208 -26.79 20.48 21.95
CA MET A 208 -26.18 19.45 22.80
C MET A 208 -27.03 19.15 24.04
N LYS A 209 -27.59 20.18 24.70
CA LYS A 209 -28.51 20.00 25.82
C LYS A 209 -29.80 19.30 25.42
N MET A 210 -30.35 19.59 24.24
CA MET A 210 -31.54 18.90 23.73
C MET A 210 -31.29 17.41 23.48
N MET A 211 -30.11 17.05 22.96
CA MET A 211 -29.73 15.65 22.71
C MET A 211 -29.42 14.86 23.98
N PHE A 212 -29.15 15.55 25.10
CA PHE A 212 -28.71 14.90 26.35
C PHE A 212 -29.66 13.81 26.84
N GLN A 213 -30.97 14.05 26.78
CA GLN A 213 -31.97 13.06 27.24
C GLN A 213 -31.97 11.79 26.38
N LEU A 214 -31.70 11.92 25.08
CA LEU A 214 -31.56 10.76 24.17
C LEU A 214 -30.32 9.93 24.55
N ILE A 215 -29.20 10.59 24.86
CA ILE A 215 -27.97 9.92 25.31
C ILE A 215 -28.19 9.18 26.64
N VAL A 216 -28.90 9.80 27.59
CA VAL A 216 -29.24 9.17 28.87
C VAL A 216 -30.08 7.91 28.65
N SER A 217 -31.12 7.99 27.80
CA SER A 217 -31.93 6.82 27.43
C SER A 217 -31.10 5.68 26.85
N CYS A 218 -30.17 5.95 25.93
CA CYS A 218 -29.26 4.92 25.41
C CYS A 218 -28.36 4.33 26.52
N THR A 219 -28.01 5.13 27.53
CA THR A 219 -27.14 4.70 28.64
C THR A 219 -27.90 3.76 29.57
N ASP A 220 -29.18 4.01 29.82
CA ASP A 220 -30.04 3.12 30.60
C ASP A 220 -30.18 1.74 29.92
N GLU A 221 -30.31 1.70 28.59
CA GLU A 221 -30.33 0.44 27.83
C GLU A 221 -28.98 -0.28 27.89
N LEU A 222 -27.86 0.44 27.84
CA LEU A 222 -26.52 -0.15 28.02
C LEU A 222 -26.39 -0.80 29.41
N ALA A 223 -26.87 -0.14 30.46
CA ALA A 223 -26.85 -0.69 31.81
C ALA A 223 -27.63 -2.01 31.91
N LYS A 224 -28.84 -2.06 31.33
CA LYS A 224 -29.65 -3.29 31.28
C LYS A 224 -28.93 -4.45 30.59
N VAL A 225 -28.33 -4.19 29.42
CA VAL A 225 -27.58 -5.22 28.68
C VAL A 225 -26.38 -5.74 29.48
N LEU A 226 -25.69 -4.86 30.21
CA LEU A 226 -24.59 -5.24 31.08
C LEU A 226 -25.06 -6.05 32.29
N ASP A 227 -26.17 -5.68 32.92
CA ASP A 227 -26.77 -6.41 34.05
C ASP A 227 -27.25 -7.81 33.66
N GLU A 228 -27.76 -7.98 32.44
CA GLU A 228 -28.14 -9.27 31.86
C GLU A 228 -26.93 -10.16 31.54
N THR A 229 -25.74 -9.56 31.41
CA THR A 229 -24.54 -10.30 31.10
C THR A 229 -24.04 -11.05 32.34
N LYS A 230 -24.12 -12.38 32.30
CA LYS A 230 -23.67 -13.24 33.41
C LYS A 230 -22.23 -12.92 33.80
N PHE A 231 -21.97 -12.81 35.10
CA PHE A 231 -20.66 -12.48 35.70
C PHE A 231 -19.45 -13.31 35.19
N ASN A 232 -19.70 -14.50 34.61
CA ASN A 232 -18.66 -15.39 34.09
C ASN A 232 -18.44 -15.29 32.57
N ASN A 233 -19.17 -14.42 31.86
CA ASN A 233 -19.01 -14.22 30.43
C ASN A 233 -18.20 -12.95 30.17
N PRO A 234 -16.99 -13.04 29.58
CA PRO A 234 -16.22 -11.86 29.24
C PRO A 234 -16.98 -11.00 28.23
N VAL A 235 -17.01 -9.69 28.47
CA VAL A 235 -17.63 -8.71 27.58
C VAL A 235 -16.57 -8.07 26.70
N ASP A 236 -16.79 -8.06 25.39
CA ASP A 236 -16.01 -7.24 24.48
C ASP A 236 -16.44 -5.77 24.62
N ILE A 237 -15.64 -4.99 25.35
CA ILE A 237 -15.88 -3.56 25.59
C ILE A 237 -15.92 -2.78 24.27
N LYS A 238 -15.09 -3.14 23.28
CA LYS A 238 -15.07 -2.44 21.99
C LYS A 238 -16.39 -2.69 21.25
N ASP A 239 -16.87 -3.92 21.25
CA ASP A 239 -18.13 -4.29 20.61
C ASP A 239 -19.31 -3.54 21.24
N ILE A 240 -19.48 -3.65 22.55
CA ILE A 240 -20.64 -3.07 23.26
C ILE A 240 -20.65 -1.53 23.19
N MET A 241 -19.48 -0.89 23.35
CA MET A 241 -19.39 0.58 23.24
C MET A 241 -19.60 1.07 21.81
N SER A 242 -19.21 0.27 20.80
CA SER A 242 -19.53 0.61 19.41
C SER A 242 -21.04 0.55 19.17
N ARG A 243 -21.74 -0.44 19.71
CA ARG A 243 -23.22 -0.56 19.63
C ARG A 243 -23.91 0.61 20.30
N PHE A 244 -23.49 0.94 21.52
CA PHE A 244 -23.97 2.12 22.24
C PHE A 244 -23.77 3.41 21.43
N THR A 245 -22.58 3.61 20.87
CA THR A 245 -22.29 4.81 20.06
C THR A 245 -23.17 4.87 18.82
N THR A 246 -23.42 3.73 18.17
CA THR A 246 -24.33 3.63 17.02
C THR A 246 -25.74 4.05 17.41
N ASP A 247 -26.28 3.55 18.53
CA ASP A 247 -27.63 3.91 19.01
C ASP A 247 -27.72 5.40 19.37
N VAL A 248 -26.69 5.95 20.02
CA VAL A 248 -26.62 7.38 20.35
C VAL A 248 -26.65 8.24 19.08
N ILE A 249 -25.87 7.88 18.06
CA ILE A 249 -25.85 8.63 16.79
C ILE A 249 -27.16 8.44 16.02
N GLY A 250 -27.70 7.22 15.95
CA GLY A 250 -28.99 6.93 15.34
C GLY A 250 -30.10 7.81 15.94
N SER A 251 -30.18 7.83 17.26
CA SER A 251 -31.18 8.61 18.00
C SER A 251 -30.96 10.11 17.84
N CYS A 252 -29.75 10.62 18.09
CA CYS A 252 -29.49 12.05 18.10
C CYS A 252 -29.48 12.70 16.71
N ALA A 253 -28.88 12.03 15.71
CA ALA A 253 -28.67 12.61 14.39
C ALA A 253 -29.82 12.30 13.42
N PHE A 254 -30.44 11.14 13.54
CA PHE A 254 -31.46 10.67 12.60
C PHE A 254 -32.85 10.53 13.23
N GLY A 255 -32.96 10.59 14.56
CA GLY A 255 -34.23 10.39 15.26
C GLY A 255 -34.76 8.96 15.14
N ILE A 256 -33.87 7.98 14.95
CA ILE A 256 -34.22 6.56 14.79
C ILE A 256 -33.73 5.74 15.98
N GLU A 257 -34.50 4.74 16.36
CA GLU A 257 -34.11 3.76 17.36
C GLU A 257 -33.46 2.54 16.68
N CYS A 258 -32.12 2.58 16.53
CA CYS A 258 -31.38 1.49 15.90
C CYS A 258 -31.41 0.19 16.71
N ASN A 259 -31.58 0.24 18.04
CA ASN A 259 -31.59 -0.94 18.92
C ASN A 259 -30.36 -1.87 18.73
N SER A 260 -29.23 -1.30 18.30
CA SER A 260 -27.97 -2.02 18.09
C SER A 260 -27.46 -2.65 19.37
N LEU A 261 -27.75 -2.09 20.55
CA LEU A 261 -27.43 -2.68 21.86
C LEU A 261 -28.13 -4.00 22.14
N LYS A 262 -29.26 -4.29 21.49
CA LYS A 262 -29.97 -5.57 21.60
C LYS A 262 -29.65 -6.50 20.44
N ASP A 263 -29.63 -5.96 19.22
CA ASP A 263 -29.28 -6.72 18.01
C ASP A 263 -27.90 -6.30 17.47
N PRO A 264 -26.86 -7.14 17.62
CA PRO A 264 -25.53 -6.86 17.08
C PRO A 264 -25.46 -6.76 15.55
N ASN A 265 -26.46 -7.23 14.82
CA ASN A 265 -26.48 -7.36 13.36
C ASN A 265 -27.41 -6.36 12.68
N GLU A 266 -27.94 -5.40 13.42
CA GLU A 266 -28.80 -4.38 12.84
C GLU A 266 -28.12 -3.63 11.67
N ASP A 267 -28.95 -3.25 10.69
CA ASP A 267 -28.51 -2.75 9.40
C ASP A 267 -27.64 -1.49 9.53
N PHE A 268 -28.08 -0.51 10.32
CA PHE A 268 -27.34 0.74 10.53
C PHE A 268 -25.96 0.49 11.12
N ARG A 269 -25.84 -0.42 12.10
CA ARG A 269 -24.53 -0.86 12.62
C ARG A 269 -23.70 -1.58 11.56
N THR A 270 -24.30 -2.44 10.77
CA THR A 270 -23.60 -3.21 9.73
C THR A 270 -23.04 -2.30 8.64
N PHE A 271 -23.78 -1.28 8.22
CA PHE A 271 -23.25 -0.24 7.33
C PHE A 271 -22.19 0.64 8.00
N GLY A 272 -22.39 1.02 9.27
CA GLY A 272 -21.40 1.78 10.05
C GLY A 272 -20.04 1.06 10.16
N ARG A 273 -20.06 -0.25 10.40
CA ARG A 273 -18.85 -1.09 10.44
C ARG A 273 -18.04 -1.01 9.15
N LYS A 274 -18.68 -1.02 7.98
CA LYS A 274 -17.98 -0.89 6.69
C LYS A 274 -17.19 0.42 6.54
N VAL A 275 -17.62 1.48 7.22
CA VAL A 275 -16.90 2.77 7.22
C VAL A 275 -15.73 2.76 8.19
N THR A 276 -15.88 2.11 9.36
CA THR A 276 -14.86 2.07 10.42
C THR A 276 -13.84 0.96 10.25
N ASP A 277 -14.20 -0.13 9.56
CA ASP A 277 -13.34 -1.27 9.23
C ASP A 277 -12.42 -0.94 8.05
N LEU A 278 -11.69 0.17 8.18
CA LEU A 278 -10.65 0.65 7.26
C LEU A 278 -9.46 -0.32 7.11
N LEU A 279 -9.54 -1.50 7.73
CA LEU A 279 -8.55 -2.57 7.67
C LEU A 279 -8.91 -3.67 6.66
N ASP A 280 -10.01 -3.56 5.92
CA ASP A 280 -10.20 -4.38 4.74
C ASP A 280 -9.09 -4.12 3.73
N LEU A 281 -8.64 -5.16 3.02
CA LEU A 281 -7.48 -5.10 2.14
C LEU A 281 -7.65 -4.00 1.08
N GLU A 282 -8.86 -3.83 0.56
CA GLU A 282 -9.21 -2.78 -0.40
C GLU A 282 -9.08 -1.37 0.21
N GLY A 283 -9.61 -1.15 1.42
CA GLY A 283 -9.51 0.13 2.13
C GLY A 283 -8.07 0.48 2.50
N THR A 284 -7.30 -0.52 2.93
CA THR A 284 -5.86 -0.42 3.19
C THR A 284 -5.13 0.00 1.90
N VAL A 285 -5.33 -0.74 0.81
CA VAL A 285 -4.70 -0.45 -0.49
C VAL A 285 -5.04 0.96 -0.97
N ARG A 286 -6.30 1.37 -0.85
CA ARG A 286 -6.78 2.71 -1.24
C ARG A 286 -6.15 3.83 -0.41
N GLN A 287 -5.92 3.62 0.88
CA GLN A 287 -5.24 4.59 1.76
C GLN A 287 -3.72 4.67 1.53
N PHE A 288 -3.07 3.54 1.24
CA PHE A 288 -1.61 3.50 1.10
C PHE A 288 -1.14 3.85 -0.31
N ILE A 289 -1.90 3.56 -1.37
CA ILE A 289 -1.50 3.88 -2.77
C ILE A 289 -1.10 5.35 -2.95
N PRO A 290 -1.84 6.35 -2.41
CA PRO A 290 -1.44 7.75 -2.45
C PRO A 290 -0.12 8.08 -1.75
N LEU A 291 0.36 7.22 -0.85
CA LEU A 291 1.69 7.36 -0.22
C LEU A 291 2.82 6.78 -1.08
N PHE A 292 2.50 5.89 -2.03
CA PHE A 292 3.45 5.34 -2.99
C PHE A 292 3.51 6.14 -4.29
N VAL A 293 2.38 6.73 -4.69
CA VAL A 293 2.19 7.34 -6.01
C VAL A 293 1.86 8.83 -5.85
N PRO A 294 2.57 9.74 -6.55
CA PRO A 294 2.23 11.15 -6.54
C PRO A 294 0.76 11.40 -6.94
N HIS A 295 0.06 12.27 -6.20
CA HIS A 295 -1.35 12.56 -6.45
C HIS A 295 -1.67 13.02 -7.88
N SER A 296 -0.70 13.63 -8.59
CA SER A 296 -0.86 14.01 -10.00
C SER A 296 -1.06 12.80 -10.91
N LEU A 297 -0.35 11.69 -10.63
CA LEU A 297 -0.50 10.46 -11.40
C LEU A 297 -1.81 9.75 -11.05
N LEU A 298 -2.21 9.76 -9.77
CA LEU A 298 -3.50 9.20 -9.34
C LEU A 298 -4.69 9.91 -9.99
N ARG A 299 -4.63 11.25 -10.09
CA ARG A 299 -5.64 12.03 -10.81
C ARG A 299 -5.68 11.70 -12.30
N LEU A 300 -4.54 11.43 -12.93
CA LEU A 300 -4.47 11.07 -14.35
C LEU A 300 -5.15 9.73 -14.65
N ILE A 301 -4.99 8.74 -13.77
CA ILE A 301 -5.55 7.39 -13.96
C ILE A 301 -6.97 7.23 -13.41
N ASN A 302 -7.60 8.30 -12.91
CA ASN A 302 -8.91 8.27 -12.25
C ASN A 302 -9.01 7.21 -11.12
N PHE A 303 -7.94 7.04 -10.35
CA PHE A 303 -7.93 6.17 -9.16
C PHE A 303 -8.88 6.70 -8.07
#